data_AF-A0A656KKD5-F1
#
_entry.id   AF-A0A656KKD5-F1
#
_cell.length_a   1.000
_cell.length_b   1.000
_cell.length_c   1.000
_cell.angle_alpha   90.00
_cell.angle_beta   90.00
_cell.angle_gamma   90.00
#
_symmetry.space_group_name_H-M   'P 1'
#
loop_
_entity.id
_entity.type
_entity.pdbx_description
1 polymer ?
#
loop_
_entity_poly.entity_id
_entity_poly.type
_entity_poly.pdbx_seq_one_letter_code
_entity_poly.pdbx_strand_id
1 'polypeptide(L)'
;MIQVGPQLREFKEFTAAFPAQIRGEALSNCELIRDVHNSLARSSPFVDETQRQTTEDDDVYHFIAYTSVNNTLYELDGLQPAPISHGPCSFHEFPEKVIPVLQRRVERYPAHEIRFNLLAMVRDLRLTASETGDVEMLFREEQKRNEWLFENSLRRHNFVGFTGELIKGVVASKLQESPEAFDSWLEDAMNKMEQRSGRATQDKSFGSSNTYLEQQKYS
;
A
#
# COMPACT_ATOMS: atom_id res chain seq x y z
N MET A 1 11.31 4.05 -25.78
CA MET A 1 11.14 5.08 -24.74
C MET A 1 9.68 5.05 -24.28
N ILE A 2 9.42 5.04 -22.98
CA ILE A 2 8.05 4.97 -22.44
C ILE A 2 7.33 6.30 -22.73
N GLN A 3 6.13 6.25 -23.29
CA GLN A 3 5.31 7.44 -23.52
C GLN A 3 4.53 7.78 -22.24
N VAL A 4 4.93 8.84 -21.55
CA VAL A 4 4.34 9.28 -20.26
C VAL A 4 3.02 10.07 -20.41
N GLY A 5 2.52 10.25 -21.64
CA GLY A 5 1.37 11.11 -21.93
C GLY A 5 1.70 12.61 -21.95
N PRO A 6 0.77 13.45 -22.43
CA PRO A 6 1.00 14.89 -22.57
C PRO A 6 1.08 15.62 -21.23
N GLN A 7 0.21 15.29 -20.26
CA GLN A 7 0.13 16.04 -19.00
C GLN A 7 1.38 15.86 -18.13
N LEU A 8 1.89 14.63 -18.00
CA LEU A 8 3.14 14.38 -17.25
C LEU A 8 4.37 14.92 -17.99
N ARG A 9 4.33 14.97 -19.33
CA ARG A 9 5.39 15.58 -20.12
C ARG A 9 5.46 17.08 -19.89
N GLU A 10 4.32 17.75 -19.99
CA GLU A 10 4.20 19.19 -19.72
C GLU A 10 4.67 19.53 -18.30
N PHE A 11 4.23 18.75 -17.30
CA PHE A 11 4.69 18.93 -15.92
C PHE A 11 6.21 18.75 -15.78
N LYS A 12 6.78 17.72 -16.44
CA LYS A 12 8.22 17.47 -16.44
C LYS A 12 9.00 18.63 -17.08
N GLU A 13 8.52 19.16 -18.20
CA GLU A 13 9.15 20.27 -18.92
C GLU A 13 9.06 21.57 -18.09
N PHE A 14 7.89 21.87 -17.53
CA PHE A 14 7.66 23.02 -16.66
C PHE A 14 8.60 23.03 -15.44
N THR A 15 8.81 21.87 -14.81
CA THR A 15 9.62 21.74 -13.59
C THR A 15 11.11 21.49 -13.85
N ALA A 16 11.55 21.41 -15.11
CA ALA A 16 12.89 20.96 -15.47
C ALA A 16 14.02 21.80 -14.85
N ALA A 17 13.83 23.12 -14.79
CA ALA A 17 14.80 24.07 -14.27
C ALA A 17 14.69 24.31 -12.76
N PHE A 18 13.67 23.77 -12.09
CA PHE A 18 13.44 24.05 -10.68
C PHE A 18 14.40 23.25 -9.78
N PRO A 19 14.79 23.79 -8.61
CA PRO A 19 15.44 23.00 -7.58
C PRO A 19 14.48 21.98 -6.96
N ALA A 20 15.02 20.92 -6.35
CA ALA A 20 14.24 19.76 -5.88
C ALA A 20 13.04 20.13 -4.99
N GLN A 21 13.23 21.05 -4.04
CA GLN A 21 12.19 21.54 -3.15
C GLN A 21 10.99 22.14 -3.91
N ILE A 22 11.27 22.99 -4.89
CA ILE A 22 10.23 23.66 -5.71
C ILE A 22 9.55 22.67 -6.65
N ARG A 23 10.26 21.62 -7.13
CA ARG A 23 9.61 20.52 -7.87
C ARG A 23 8.62 19.78 -6.99
N GLY A 24 8.97 19.52 -5.73
CA GLY A 24 8.08 18.90 -4.76
C GLY A 24 6.83 19.75 -4.51
N GLU A 25 7.00 21.05 -4.29
CA GLU A 25 5.88 21.99 -4.13
C GLU A 25 4.99 22.05 -5.38
N ALA A 26 5.58 22.14 -6.57
CA ALA A 26 4.84 22.11 -7.83
C ALA A 26 4.06 20.79 -8.01
N LEU A 27 4.63 19.66 -7.57
CA LEU A 27 3.96 18.35 -7.61
C LEU A 27 2.75 18.32 -6.68
N SER A 28 2.89 18.80 -5.45
CA SER A 28 1.79 18.88 -4.47
C SER A 28 0.66 19.80 -4.93
N ASN A 29 0.98 20.87 -5.65
CA ASN A 29 0.02 21.85 -6.16
C ASN A 29 -0.57 21.46 -7.53
N CYS A 30 -0.13 20.36 -8.15
CA CYS A 30 -0.67 19.92 -9.42
C CYS A 30 -2.07 19.31 -9.24
N GLU A 31 -3.12 20.06 -9.60
CA GLU A 31 -4.51 19.63 -9.45
C GLU A 31 -4.78 18.27 -10.11
N LEU A 32 -4.33 18.06 -11.34
CA LEU A 32 -4.53 16.80 -12.06
C LEU A 32 -3.95 15.61 -11.30
N ILE A 33 -2.71 15.72 -10.81
CA ILE A 33 -2.05 14.62 -10.08
C ILE A 33 -2.77 14.40 -8.74
N ARG A 34 -3.13 15.48 -8.04
CA ARG A 34 -3.86 15.42 -6.77
C ARG A 34 -5.23 14.76 -6.94
N ASP A 35 -5.98 15.11 -7.96
CA ASP A 35 -7.32 14.58 -8.21
C ASP A 35 -7.26 13.09 -8.60
N VAL A 36 -6.31 12.68 -9.44
CA VAL A 36 -6.09 11.27 -9.77
C VAL A 36 -5.65 10.49 -8.53
N HIS A 37 -4.72 11.02 -7.73
CA HIS A 37 -4.28 10.40 -6.48
C HIS A 37 -5.46 10.19 -5.51
N ASN A 38 -6.29 11.22 -5.31
CA ASN A 38 -7.46 11.17 -4.44
C ASN A 38 -8.55 10.23 -4.98
N SER A 39 -8.68 10.07 -6.29
CA SER A 39 -9.65 9.15 -6.89
C SER A 39 -9.38 7.67 -6.56
N LEU A 40 -8.14 7.35 -6.16
CA LEU A 40 -7.70 6.02 -5.72
C LEU A 40 -7.70 5.85 -4.19
N ALA A 41 -7.98 6.91 -3.44
CA ALA A 41 -8.10 6.84 -2.00
C ALA A 41 -9.36 6.07 -1.58
N ARG A 42 -9.31 5.42 -0.42
CA ARG A 42 -10.48 4.74 0.16
C ARG A 42 -11.57 5.77 0.43
N SER A 43 -12.82 5.41 0.14
CA SER A 43 -13.96 6.22 0.57
C SER A 43 -14.04 6.14 2.09
N SER A 44 -13.78 7.26 2.79
CA SER A 44 -14.09 7.39 4.21
C SER A 44 -15.55 7.83 4.34
N PRO A 45 -16.46 6.96 4.82
CA PRO A 45 -17.87 7.30 4.89
C PRO A 45 -18.21 8.21 6.08
N PHE A 46 -17.27 8.37 7.01
CA PHE A 46 -17.34 9.34 8.09
C PHE A 46 -16.41 10.50 7.74
N VAL A 47 -16.92 11.73 7.85
CA VAL A 47 -16.07 12.92 7.87
C VAL A 47 -15.22 12.79 9.11
N ASP A 48 -13.94 12.49 8.94
CA ASP A 48 -13.00 12.47 10.04
C ASP A 48 -12.72 13.93 10.43
N GLU A 49 -13.65 14.56 11.16
CA GLU A 49 -13.42 15.88 11.79
C GLU A 49 -12.26 15.83 12.79
N THR A 50 -11.88 14.62 13.18
CA THR A 50 -10.61 14.30 13.80
C THR A 50 -9.75 13.59 12.78
N GLN A 51 -9.03 14.30 11.91
CA GLN A 51 -7.73 13.76 11.50
C GLN A 51 -7.04 13.38 12.81
N ARG A 52 -7.02 12.08 13.16
CA ARG A 52 -6.27 11.62 14.32
C ARG A 52 -4.88 12.19 14.11
N GLN A 53 -4.41 12.99 15.07
CA GLN A 53 -3.01 13.38 15.09
C GLN A 53 -2.23 12.09 14.91
N THR A 54 -1.42 12.02 13.86
CA THR A 54 -0.59 10.85 13.55
C THR A 54 0.11 10.45 14.84
N THR A 55 -0.29 9.33 15.43
CA THR A 55 0.34 8.84 16.64
C THR A 55 1.67 8.18 16.27
N GLU A 56 2.60 8.04 17.20
CA GLU A 56 3.89 7.33 16.94
C GLU A 56 3.68 5.88 16.45
N ASP A 57 2.48 5.33 16.61
CA ASP A 57 2.06 3.99 16.18
C ASP A 57 1.43 3.95 14.77
N ASP A 58 1.27 5.11 14.10
CA ASP A 58 0.81 5.16 12.72
C ASP A 58 1.97 4.86 11.76
N ASP A 59 1.87 3.73 11.07
CA ASP A 59 2.87 3.26 10.10
C ASP A 59 2.96 4.18 8.88
N VAL A 60 3.80 5.21 8.98
CA VAL A 60 4.12 6.10 7.87
C VAL A 60 5.01 5.36 6.87
N TYR A 61 4.40 4.82 5.81
CA TYR A 61 5.13 4.27 4.68
C TYR A 61 5.89 5.38 3.94
N HIS A 62 7.19 5.17 3.77
CA HIS A 62 8.07 6.05 3.01
C HIS A 62 8.43 5.42 1.67
N PHE A 63 8.20 6.15 0.58
CA PHE A 63 8.46 5.66 -0.78
C PHE A 63 9.85 6.06 -1.25
N ILE A 64 10.58 5.08 -1.80
CA ILE A 64 11.89 5.27 -2.40
C ILE A 64 11.93 4.56 -3.73
N ALA A 65 12.38 5.28 -4.75
CA ALA A 65 12.49 4.75 -6.09
C ALA A 65 13.95 4.47 -6.44
N TYR A 66 14.18 3.32 -7.07
CA TYR A 66 15.49 2.95 -7.61
C TYR A 66 15.41 2.94 -9.14
N THR A 67 16.41 3.51 -9.80
CA THR A 67 16.45 3.51 -11.27
C THR A 67 17.89 3.63 -11.80
N SER A 68 18.12 3.13 -13.01
CA SER A 68 19.37 3.35 -13.74
C SER A 68 19.22 4.53 -14.68
N VAL A 69 20.06 5.56 -14.51
CA VAL A 69 20.14 6.73 -15.38
C VAL A 69 21.58 6.95 -15.77
N ASN A 70 21.86 7.14 -17.07
CA ASN A 70 23.21 7.36 -17.60
C ASN A 70 24.24 6.31 -17.10
N ASN A 71 23.88 5.03 -17.17
CA ASN A 71 24.71 3.90 -16.71
C ASN A 71 25.11 3.96 -15.23
N THR A 72 24.30 4.61 -14.39
CA THR A 72 24.54 4.71 -12.95
C THR A 72 23.25 4.36 -12.20
N LEU A 73 23.36 3.55 -11.14
CA LEU A 73 22.25 3.22 -10.25
C LEU A 73 22.01 4.36 -9.27
N TYR A 74 20.80 4.89 -9.28
CA TYR A 74 20.36 5.94 -8.38
C TYR A 74 19.25 5.48 -7.46
N GLU A 75 19.32 5.94 -6.22
CA GLU A 75 18.25 5.93 -5.22
C GLU A 75 17.67 7.35 -5.13
N LEU A 76 16.36 7.44 -5.33
CA LEU A 76 15.56 8.66 -5.28
C LEU A 76 14.69 8.59 -4.02
N ASP A 77 15.16 9.24 -2.97
CA ASP A 77 14.49 9.35 -1.69
C ASP A 77 14.04 10.81 -1.49
N GLY A 78 12.72 11.03 -1.34
CA GLY A 78 12.14 12.36 -1.19
C GLY A 78 12.52 13.10 0.11
N LEU A 79 13.07 12.40 1.09
CA LEU A 79 13.60 12.98 2.33
C LEU A 79 15.09 13.36 2.21
N GLN A 80 15.75 12.94 1.13
CA GLN A 80 17.15 13.25 0.87
C GLN A 80 17.27 14.50 -0.01
N PRO A 81 18.31 15.33 0.21
CA PRO A 81 18.48 16.58 -0.54
C PRO A 81 18.86 16.37 -2.02
N ALA A 82 19.41 15.19 -2.36
CA ALA A 82 19.83 14.85 -3.71
C ALA A 82 19.78 13.33 -3.94
N PRO A 83 19.72 12.87 -5.22
CA PRO A 83 19.84 11.46 -5.57
C PRO A 83 21.12 10.81 -5.03
N ILE A 84 21.00 9.60 -4.49
CA ILE A 84 22.14 8.83 -3.99
C ILE A 84 22.63 7.88 -5.09
N SER A 85 23.92 7.94 -5.43
CA SER A 85 24.53 7.04 -6.41
C SER A 85 25.04 5.76 -5.75
N HIS A 86 24.71 4.61 -6.33
CA HIS A 86 25.22 3.29 -5.96
C HIS A 86 26.26 2.76 -6.95
N GLY A 87 26.73 3.60 -7.87
CA GLY A 87 27.78 3.27 -8.84
C GLY A 87 27.29 2.77 -10.20
N PRO A 88 28.21 2.26 -11.05
CA PRO A 88 27.91 1.91 -12.44
C PRO A 88 26.89 0.78 -12.58
N CYS A 89 25.85 1.02 -13.36
CA CYS A 89 24.76 0.09 -13.58
C CYS A 89 24.03 0.43 -14.89
N SER A 90 24.13 -0.44 -15.89
CA SER A 90 23.32 -0.36 -17.09
C SER A 90 21.88 -0.80 -16.84
N PHE A 91 20.97 -0.50 -17.78
CA PHE A 91 19.58 -0.94 -17.71
C PHE A 91 19.44 -2.48 -17.60
N HIS A 92 20.31 -3.23 -18.26
CA HIS A 92 20.29 -4.70 -18.23
C HIS A 92 20.80 -5.28 -16.89
N GLU A 93 21.78 -4.62 -16.27
CA GLU A 93 22.32 -5.05 -14.97
C GLU A 93 21.48 -4.54 -13.79
N PHE A 94 20.53 -3.63 -14.03
CA PHE A 94 19.74 -2.99 -12.98
C PHE A 94 19.02 -3.96 -12.05
N PRO A 95 18.28 -4.98 -12.55
CA PRO A 95 17.59 -5.93 -11.69
C PRO A 95 18.54 -6.67 -10.75
N GLU A 96 19.75 -7.03 -11.21
CA GLU A 96 20.72 -7.76 -10.41
C GLU A 96 21.43 -6.83 -9.41
N LYS A 97 21.80 -5.62 -9.83
CA LYS A 97 22.54 -4.67 -9.00
C LYS A 97 21.68 -3.98 -7.93
N VAL A 98 20.36 -3.88 -8.14
CA VAL A 98 19.46 -3.25 -7.15
C VAL A 98 19.14 -4.18 -5.98
N ILE A 99 19.12 -5.51 -6.19
CA ILE A 99 18.84 -6.50 -5.14
C ILE A 99 19.73 -6.34 -3.89
N PRO A 100 21.08 -6.32 -3.99
CA PRO A 100 21.93 -6.16 -2.81
C PRO A 100 21.77 -4.78 -2.14
N VAL A 101 21.35 -3.75 -2.88
CA VAL A 101 21.02 -2.43 -2.30
C VAL A 101 19.75 -2.53 -1.44
N LEU A 102 18.72 -3.21 -1.94
CA LEU A 102 17.47 -3.44 -1.21
C LEU A 102 17.67 -4.33 0.01
N GLN A 103 18.46 -5.41 -0.10
CA GLN A 103 18.78 -6.30 1.03
C GLN A 103 19.46 -5.55 2.17
N ARG A 104 20.51 -4.76 1.87
CA ARG A 104 21.18 -3.91 2.87
C ARG A 104 20.25 -2.89 3.50
N ARG A 105 19.18 -2.49 2.82
CA ARG A 105 18.18 -1.58 3.37
C ARG A 105 17.26 -2.30 4.35
N VAL A 106 16.77 -3.48 3.99
CA VAL A 106 15.93 -4.33 4.85
C VAL A 106 16.69 -4.76 6.10
N GLU A 107 17.98 -5.11 5.97
CA GLU A 107 18.86 -5.50 7.08
C GLU A 107 19.08 -4.42 8.16
N ARG A 108 18.74 -3.16 7.89
CA ARG A 108 18.80 -2.08 8.91
C ARG A 108 17.68 -2.16 9.93
N TYR A 109 16.62 -2.90 9.62
CA TYR A 109 15.47 -3.07 10.51
C TYR A 109 15.58 -4.38 11.29
N PRO A 110 14.91 -4.49 12.45
CA PRO A 110 14.87 -5.74 13.21
C PRO A 110 14.39 -6.92 12.37
N ALA A 111 14.88 -8.13 12.62
CA ALA A 111 14.57 -9.32 11.82
C ALA A 111 13.07 -9.70 11.78
N HIS A 112 12.28 -9.20 12.72
CA HIS A 112 10.82 -9.42 12.79
C HIS A 112 10.01 -8.33 12.06
N GLU A 113 10.67 -7.29 11.55
CA GLU A 113 10.03 -6.25 10.75
C GLU A 113 9.76 -6.76 9.34
N ILE A 114 8.49 -6.86 8.95
CA ILE A 114 8.06 -7.38 7.65
C ILE A 114 7.25 -6.35 6.84
N ARG A 115 7.07 -5.13 7.36
CA ARG A 115 6.23 -4.09 6.73
C ARG A 115 6.95 -3.38 5.59
N PHE A 116 7.38 -4.16 4.60
CA PHE A 116 7.98 -3.66 3.36
C PHE A 116 7.08 -3.98 2.17
N ASN A 117 6.98 -3.03 1.24
CA ASN A 117 6.34 -3.26 -0.04
C ASN A 117 7.33 -2.93 -1.16
N LEU A 118 7.47 -3.83 -2.12
CA LEU A 118 8.32 -3.66 -3.29
C LEU A 118 7.47 -3.76 -4.54
N LEU A 119 7.48 -2.69 -5.34
CA LEU A 119 6.79 -2.63 -6.62
C LEU A 119 7.81 -2.45 -7.74
N ALA A 120 7.60 -3.18 -8.84
CA ALA A 120 8.40 -3.04 -10.05
C ALA A 120 7.56 -2.34 -11.13
N MET A 121 8.09 -1.24 -11.68
CA MET A 121 7.51 -0.60 -12.85
C MET A 121 7.99 -1.32 -14.11
N VAL A 122 7.10 -2.10 -14.72
CA VAL A 122 7.40 -2.92 -15.91
C VAL A 122 6.56 -2.47 -17.11
N ARG A 123 7.01 -2.82 -18.33
CA ARG A 123 6.19 -2.67 -19.53
C ARG A 123 4.89 -3.47 -19.36
N ASP A 124 3.79 -2.95 -19.89
CA ASP A 124 2.52 -3.67 -19.90
C ASP A 124 2.67 -5.04 -20.57
N LEU A 125 2.53 -6.11 -19.77
CA LEU A 125 2.74 -7.48 -20.21
C LEU A 125 1.72 -7.92 -21.25
N ARG A 126 0.55 -7.28 -21.32
CA ARG A 126 -0.46 -7.55 -22.37
C ARG A 126 0.07 -7.21 -23.76
N LEU A 127 0.87 -6.14 -23.87
CA LEU A 127 1.49 -5.76 -25.14
C LEU A 127 2.52 -6.79 -25.56
N THR A 128 3.38 -7.22 -24.63
CA THR A 128 4.37 -8.27 -24.88
C THR A 128 3.69 -9.57 -25.30
N ALA A 129 2.66 -10.01 -24.58
CA ALA A 129 1.91 -11.22 -24.90
C ALA A 129 1.24 -11.15 -26.28
N SER A 130 0.68 -9.99 -26.62
CA SER A 130 0.09 -9.77 -27.95
C SER A 130 1.13 -9.76 -29.07
N GLU A 131 2.32 -9.20 -28.83
CA GLU A 131 3.43 -9.19 -29.80
C GLU A 131 4.00 -10.59 -30.04
N THR A 132 4.04 -11.44 -29.01
CA THR A 132 4.55 -12.81 -29.09
C THR A 132 3.50 -13.85 -29.51
N GLY A 133 2.22 -13.47 -29.52
CA GLY A 133 1.11 -14.40 -29.79
C GLY A 133 0.78 -15.34 -28.63
N ASP A 134 1.22 -15.01 -27.41
CA ASP A 134 0.95 -15.79 -26.20
C ASP A 134 -0.46 -15.48 -25.68
N VAL A 135 -1.44 -16.25 -26.17
CA VAL A 135 -2.86 -16.08 -25.84
C VAL A 135 -3.14 -16.37 -24.35
N GLU A 136 -2.41 -17.31 -23.75
CA GLU A 136 -2.61 -17.68 -22.34
C GLU A 136 -2.13 -16.57 -21.41
N MET A 137 -0.93 -16.02 -21.65
CA MET A 137 -0.42 -14.88 -20.90
C MET A 137 -1.33 -13.66 -21.07
N LEU A 138 -1.80 -13.39 -22.29
CA LEU A 138 -2.69 -12.26 -22.55
C LEU A 138 -3.97 -12.37 -21.73
N PHE A 139 -4.63 -13.54 -21.77
CA PHE A 139 -5.85 -13.79 -21.01
C PHE A 139 -5.62 -13.61 -19.51
N ARG A 140 -4.53 -14.15 -18.97
CA ARG A 140 -4.20 -14.03 -17.54
C ARG A 140 -3.99 -12.58 -17.10
N GLU A 141 -3.25 -11.81 -17.89
CA GLU A 141 -3.01 -10.39 -17.58
C GLU A 141 -4.28 -9.53 -17.72
N GLU A 142 -5.18 -9.88 -18.64
CA GLU A 142 -6.50 -9.24 -18.75
C GLU A 142 -7.40 -9.55 -17.54
N GLN A 143 -7.47 -10.81 -17.09
CA GLN A 143 -8.22 -11.17 -15.88
C GLN A 143 -7.71 -10.41 -14.66
N LYS A 144 -6.38 -10.32 -14.49
CA LYS A 144 -5.76 -9.55 -13.42
C LYS A 144 -6.16 -8.07 -13.45
N ARG A 145 -6.28 -7.45 -14.63
CA ARG A 145 -6.76 -6.06 -14.77
C ARG A 145 -8.23 -5.93 -14.38
N ASN A 146 -9.07 -6.91 -14.72
CA ASN A 146 -10.47 -6.92 -14.33
C ASN A 146 -10.64 -7.05 -12.82
N GLU A 147 -9.86 -7.93 -12.18
CA GLU A 147 -9.83 -8.07 -10.73
C GLU A 147 -9.43 -6.76 -10.04
N TRP A 148 -8.40 -6.08 -10.52
CA TRP A 148 -7.98 -4.78 -9.98
C TRP A 148 -9.05 -3.70 -10.14
N LEU A 149 -9.75 -3.67 -11.28
CA LEU A 149 -10.87 -2.73 -11.49
C LEU A 149 -12.01 -3.00 -10.51
N PHE A 150 -12.34 -4.27 -10.31
CA PHE A 150 -13.36 -4.68 -9.35
C PHE A 150 -12.93 -4.32 -7.91
N GLU A 151 -11.70 -4.63 -7.50
CA GLU A 151 -11.19 -4.28 -6.19
C GLU A 151 -11.20 -2.76 -5.96
N ASN A 152 -10.77 -1.97 -6.96
CA ASN A 152 -10.83 -0.52 -6.89
C ASN A 152 -12.27 0.00 -6.77
N SER A 153 -13.23 -0.64 -7.44
CA SER A 153 -14.65 -0.29 -7.30
C SER A 153 -15.16 -0.51 -5.87
N LEU A 154 -14.73 -1.60 -5.21
CA LEU A 154 -15.06 -1.88 -3.83
C LEU A 154 -14.41 -0.87 -2.88
N ARG A 155 -13.13 -0.52 -3.09
CA ARG A 155 -12.41 0.48 -2.28
C ARG A 155 -13.07 1.87 -2.32
N ARG A 156 -13.75 2.18 -3.42
CA ARG A 156 -14.47 3.44 -3.64
C ARG A 156 -15.95 3.37 -3.25
N HIS A 157 -16.46 2.22 -2.85
CA HIS A 157 -17.86 2.07 -2.51
C HIS A 157 -18.10 2.42 -1.04
N ASN A 158 -19.14 3.21 -0.77
CA ASN A 158 -19.58 3.50 0.59
C ASN A 158 -20.54 2.40 1.07
N PHE A 159 -20.04 1.46 1.86
CA PHE A 159 -20.83 0.34 2.38
C PHE A 159 -21.74 0.69 3.55
N VAL A 160 -21.74 1.93 4.09
CA VAL A 160 -22.54 2.27 5.28
C VAL A 160 -24.03 2.04 5.07
N GLY A 161 -24.56 2.45 3.91
CA GLY A 161 -25.97 2.23 3.58
C GLY A 161 -26.32 0.74 3.49
N PHE A 162 -25.47 -0.04 2.82
CA PHE A 162 -25.63 -1.49 2.71
C PHE A 162 -25.57 -2.18 4.07
N THR A 163 -24.57 -1.86 4.89
CA THR A 163 -24.41 -2.41 6.24
C THR A 163 -25.60 -2.06 7.13
N GLY A 164 -26.13 -0.83 7.02
CA GLY A 164 -27.33 -0.42 7.76
C GLY A 164 -28.55 -1.27 7.42
N GLU A 165 -28.83 -1.48 6.13
CA GLU A 165 -29.95 -2.32 5.69
C GLU A 165 -29.74 -3.80 6.04
N LEU A 166 -28.51 -4.30 5.93
CA LEU A 166 -28.16 -5.67 6.33
C LEU A 166 -28.40 -5.90 7.83
N ILE A 167 -27.96 -4.97 8.68
CA ILE A 167 -28.21 -5.03 10.13
C ILE A 167 -29.71 -5.01 10.42
N LYS A 168 -30.47 -4.11 9.81
CA LYS A 168 -31.93 -4.05 9.99
C LYS A 168 -32.60 -5.37 9.61
N GLY A 169 -32.19 -5.97 8.48
CA GLY A 169 -32.72 -7.26 8.02
C GLY A 169 -32.42 -8.41 8.98
N VAL A 170 -31.18 -8.50 9.47
CA VAL A 170 -30.77 -9.53 10.45
C VAL A 170 -31.53 -9.36 11.77
N VAL A 171 -31.64 -8.13 12.27
CA VAL A 171 -32.38 -7.82 13.50
C VAL A 171 -33.85 -8.21 13.35
N ALA A 172 -34.49 -7.80 12.25
CA ALA A 172 -35.89 -8.15 11.98
C ALA A 172 -36.10 -9.67 11.90
N SER A 173 -35.19 -10.40 11.25
CA SER A 173 -35.24 -11.86 11.19
C SER A 173 -35.11 -12.50 12.57
N LYS A 174 -34.22 -11.99 13.44
CA LYS A 174 -34.03 -12.54 14.78
C LYS A 174 -35.20 -12.28 15.71
N LEU A 175 -35.81 -11.10 15.62
CA LEU A 175 -37.03 -10.77 16.37
C LEU A 175 -38.25 -11.61 15.93
N GLN A 176 -38.27 -12.13 14.70
CA GLN A 176 -39.30 -13.05 14.24
C GLN A 176 -39.13 -14.48 14.80
N GLU A 177 -37.90 -14.90 15.13
CA GLU A 177 -37.63 -16.23 15.70
C GLU A 177 -38.12 -16.31 17.15
N SER A 178 -37.69 -15.38 18.00
CA SER A 178 -38.27 -15.14 19.34
C SER A 178 -37.83 -13.78 19.89
N PRO A 179 -38.53 -13.22 20.89
CA PRO A 179 -38.10 -12.00 21.56
C PRO A 179 -36.69 -12.10 22.19
N GLU A 180 -36.30 -13.27 22.73
CA GLU A 180 -34.99 -13.46 23.36
C GLU A 180 -33.87 -13.83 22.36
N ALA A 181 -34.21 -14.22 21.12
CA ALA A 181 -33.23 -14.67 20.12
C ALA A 181 -32.26 -13.55 19.69
N PHE A 182 -32.72 -12.30 19.71
CA PHE A 182 -31.85 -11.15 19.43
C PHE A 182 -30.81 -10.92 20.54
N ASP A 183 -31.25 -10.94 21.80
CA ASP A 183 -30.38 -10.72 22.96
C ASP A 183 -29.33 -11.83 23.09
N SER A 184 -29.75 -13.10 22.92
CA SER A 184 -28.83 -14.24 22.90
C SER A 184 -27.79 -14.14 21.77
N TRP A 185 -28.21 -13.68 20.59
CA TRP A 185 -27.29 -13.47 19.45
C TRP A 185 -26.27 -12.34 19.72
N LEU A 186 -26.71 -11.26 20.37
CA LEU A 186 -25.82 -10.17 20.79
C LEU A 186 -24.80 -10.64 21.84
N GLU A 187 -25.25 -11.36 22.86
CA GLU A 187 -24.35 -11.91 23.90
C GLU A 187 -23.30 -12.84 23.30
N ASP A 188 -23.69 -13.74 22.39
CA ASP A 188 -22.78 -14.63 21.67
C ASP A 188 -21.73 -13.84 20.86
N ALA A 189 -22.14 -12.75 20.22
CA ALA A 189 -21.24 -11.89 19.45
C ALA A 189 -20.24 -11.14 20.37
N MET A 190 -20.72 -10.61 21.50
CA MET A 190 -19.87 -9.95 22.51
C MET A 190 -18.85 -10.92 23.11
N ASN A 191 -19.29 -12.13 23.49
CA ASN A 191 -18.42 -13.17 24.03
C ASN A 191 -17.33 -13.59 23.03
N LYS A 192 -17.67 -13.74 21.75
CA LYS A 192 -16.69 -14.03 20.69
C LYS A 192 -15.70 -12.89 20.49
N MET A 193 -16.15 -11.63 20.63
CA MET A 193 -15.28 -10.47 20.53
C MET A 193 -14.27 -10.41 21.70
N GLU A 194 -14.73 -10.64 22.93
CA GLU A 194 -13.85 -10.70 24.10
C GLU A 194 -12.82 -11.82 24.01
N GLN A 195 -13.22 -13.02 23.56
CA GLN A 195 -12.29 -14.13 23.36
C GLN A 195 -11.20 -13.82 22.32
N ARG A 196 -11.55 -13.09 21.25
CA ARG A 196 -10.59 -12.66 20.22
C ARG A 196 -9.65 -11.57 20.74
N SER A 197 -10.18 -10.61 21.49
CA SER A 197 -9.38 -9.56 22.13
C SER A 197 -8.39 -10.16 23.13
N GLY A 198 -8.83 -11.06 24.01
CA GLY A 198 -7.97 -11.75 24.98
C GLY A 198 -6.87 -12.58 24.34
N ARG A 199 -7.15 -13.25 23.21
CA ARG A 199 -6.13 -13.97 22.41
C ARG A 199 -5.09 -13.02 21.82
N ALA A 200 -5.52 -11.90 21.25
CA ALA A 200 -4.60 -10.91 20.69
C ALA A 200 -3.68 -10.28 21.76
N THR A 201 -4.17 -10.10 22.99
CA THR A 201 -3.36 -9.60 24.12
C THR A 201 -2.39 -10.66 24.64
N GLN A 202 -2.80 -11.94 24.69
CA GLN A 202 -1.91 -13.05 25.05
C GLN A 202 -0.79 -13.26 24.03
N ASP A 203 -1.08 -13.24 22.74
CA ASP A 203 -0.06 -13.42 21.68
C ASP A 203 0.96 -12.26 21.69
N LYS A 204 0.54 -11.02 21.96
CA LYS A 204 1.46 -9.89 22.18
C LYS A 204 2.35 -10.09 23.42
N SER A 205 1.80 -10.60 24.53
CA SER A 205 2.56 -10.83 25.77
C SER A 205 3.57 -11.98 25.67
N PHE A 206 3.26 -13.02 24.90
CA PHE A 206 4.18 -14.13 24.61
C PHE A 206 5.31 -13.70 23.67
N GLY A 207 5.00 -12.85 22.67
CA GLY A 207 6.00 -12.25 21.77
C GLY A 207 7.04 -11.40 22.52
N SER A 208 6.59 -10.54 23.45
CA SER A 208 7.50 -9.71 24.25
C SER A 208 8.29 -10.51 25.30
N SER A 209 7.71 -11.55 25.92
CA SER A 209 8.40 -12.35 26.94
C SER A 209 9.52 -13.22 26.35
N ASN A 210 9.35 -13.69 25.12
CA ASN A 210 10.37 -14.53 24.46
C ASN A 210 11.60 -13.70 24.03
N THR A 211 11.41 -12.43 23.68
CA THR A 211 12.51 -11.50 23.36
C THR A 211 13.39 -11.13 24.55
N TYR A 212 12.85 -11.12 25.78
CA TYR A 212 13.66 -10.88 27.00
C TYR A 212 14.50 -12.10 27.42
N LEU A 213 14.03 -13.32 27.16
CA LEU A 213 14.75 -14.55 27.49
C LEU A 213 15.88 -14.87 26.50
N GLU A 214 15.76 -14.47 25.23
CA GLU A 214 16.84 -14.62 24.25
C GLU A 214 18.00 -13.64 24.47
N GLN A 215 17.74 -12.43 24.98
CA GLN A 215 18.81 -11.44 25.24
C GLN A 215 19.69 -11.80 26.44
N GLN A 216 19.20 -12.59 27.41
CA GLN A 216 20.01 -13.06 28.55
C GLN A 216 20.88 -14.28 28.24
N LYS A 217 20.69 -14.96 27.11
CA LYS A 217 21.55 -16.10 26.71
C LYS A 217 22.84 -15.69 26.01
N TYR A 218 22.99 -14.41 25.66
CA TYR A 218 24.13 -13.88 24.91
C TYR A 218 24.86 -12.72 25.62
N SER A 219 24.65 -12.55 26.94
CA SER A 219 25.47 -11.68 27.80
C SER A 219 26.45 -12.49 28.65
#